data_AF-A0A925P6C1-F1
#
_entry.id   AF-A0A925P6C1-F1
#
_cell.length_a   1.000
_cell.length_b   1.000
_cell.length_c   1.000
_cell.angle_alpha   90.00
_cell.angle_beta   90.00
_cell.angle_gamma   90.00
#
_symmetry.space_group_name_H-M   'P 1'
#
loop_
_entity.id
_entity.type
_entity.pdbx_description
1 polymer ?
#
loop_
_entity_poly.entity_id
_entity_poly.type
_entity_poly.pdbx_seq_one_letter_code
_entity_poly.pdbx_strand_id
1 'polypeptide(L)'
;MSEVAASLSQLVYVILGAPGSGRREVLTDLIGAGLDAAAGERAHVFLPAGEPAQEADEKTGAATVARMRWDADLRALFADAPPTEATHVFIVFDGLLDPVDQIEAVKPWLAAHELKVSRIFTVLHCQLAEKNPALKPWFDACVHFSDIVLLNRREGVANKWLSDFRGTYEDQHIPCLFEFVKAGKVKNPAMLLDPVARRLSQYFDESEWDDLDLDGIEIGESEDEDGENAVPIDKNNIDPDDQPPVEIYLERRQGGRRVIELPDIREYLK
;
A
#
# COMPACT_ATOMS: atom_id res chain seq x y z
N MET A 1 39.17 -14.88 -0.56
CA MET A 1 38.41 -13.79 0.08
C MET A 1 37.28 -13.45 -0.87
N SER A 2 36.13 -14.10 -0.66
CA SER A 2 34.92 -13.87 -1.44
C SER A 2 34.16 -12.75 -0.75
N GLU A 3 34.19 -11.57 -1.35
CA GLU A 3 33.33 -10.46 -0.96
C GLU A 3 31.90 -10.92 -1.26
N VAL A 4 31.15 -11.31 -0.23
CA VAL A 4 29.71 -11.52 -0.34
C VAL A 4 29.16 -10.13 -0.64
N ALA A 5 28.84 -9.89 -1.91
CA ALA A 5 28.08 -8.71 -2.29
C ALA A 5 26.83 -8.73 -1.40
N ALA A 6 26.68 -7.73 -0.54
CA ALA A 6 25.42 -7.49 0.14
C ALA A 6 24.36 -7.42 -0.97
N SER A 7 23.45 -8.37 -1.02
CA SER A 7 22.32 -8.25 -1.94
C SER A 7 21.58 -7.00 -1.50
N LEU A 8 21.60 -5.95 -2.33
CA LEU A 8 20.74 -4.80 -2.11
C LEU A 8 19.31 -5.34 -2.05
N SER A 9 18.64 -5.17 -0.92
CA SER A 9 17.24 -5.56 -0.78
C SER A 9 16.43 -4.80 -1.83
N GLN A 10 15.54 -5.51 -2.53
CA GLN A 10 14.72 -4.90 -3.57
C GLN A 10 13.78 -3.88 -2.94
N LEU A 11 13.69 -2.69 -3.51
CA LEU A 11 12.79 -1.65 -3.05
C LEU A 11 11.39 -1.89 -3.60
N VAL A 12 10.40 -2.07 -2.73
CA VAL A 12 9.02 -2.40 -3.14
C VAL A 12 8.11 -1.19 -3.02
N TYR A 13 7.42 -0.87 -4.12
CA TYR A 13 6.50 0.24 -4.21
C TYR A 13 5.09 -0.25 -4.54
N VAL A 14 4.11 0.10 -3.71
CA VAL A 14 2.70 -0.20 -3.97
C VAL A 14 2.02 1.01 -4.58
N ILE A 15 1.20 0.82 -5.61
CA ILE A 15 0.45 1.89 -6.28
C ILE A 15 -1.05 1.62 -6.18
N LEU A 16 -1.71 2.43 -5.37
CA LEU A 16 -3.16 2.51 -5.17
C LEU A 16 -3.79 3.57 -6.08
N GLY A 17 -5.12 3.50 -6.21
CA GLY A 17 -5.92 4.50 -6.90
C GLY A 17 -7.01 3.89 -7.79
N ALA A 18 -7.95 4.70 -8.21
CA ALA A 18 -9.07 4.25 -9.03
C ALA A 18 -8.63 3.88 -10.47
N PRO A 19 -9.41 3.08 -11.22
CA PRO A 19 -9.25 2.94 -12.66
C PRO A 19 -9.34 4.31 -13.32
N GLY A 20 -8.53 4.54 -14.35
CA GLY A 20 -8.49 5.83 -15.05
C GLY A 20 -7.78 6.98 -14.31
N SER A 21 -7.36 6.80 -13.04
CA SER A 21 -6.65 7.84 -12.28
C SER A 21 -5.27 8.19 -12.85
N GLY A 22 -4.76 7.40 -13.80
CA GLY A 22 -3.46 7.60 -14.44
C GLY A 22 -2.31 6.85 -13.77
N ARG A 23 -2.59 5.83 -12.93
CA ARG A 23 -1.58 4.98 -12.28
C ARG A 23 -0.49 4.48 -13.23
N ARG A 24 -0.87 4.01 -14.43
CA ARG A 24 0.08 3.50 -15.43
C ARG A 24 0.97 4.59 -16.03
N GLU A 25 0.41 5.78 -16.28
CA GLU A 25 1.15 6.94 -16.79
C GLU A 25 2.19 7.40 -15.77
N VAL A 26 1.77 7.53 -14.51
CA VAL A 26 2.63 7.90 -13.39
C VAL A 26 3.71 6.85 -13.15
N LEU A 27 3.36 5.57 -13.15
CA LEU A 27 4.34 4.48 -13.03
C LEU A 27 5.41 4.56 -14.12
N THR A 28 4.99 4.83 -15.37
CA THR A 28 5.92 4.99 -16.49
C THR A 28 6.87 6.17 -16.26
N ASP A 29 6.39 7.28 -15.72
CA ASP A 29 7.22 8.44 -15.39
C ASP A 29 8.18 8.15 -14.21
N LEU A 30 7.70 7.46 -13.16
CA LEU A 30 8.52 7.02 -12.04
C LEU A 30 9.68 6.13 -12.49
N ILE A 31 9.41 5.16 -13.38
CA ILE A 31 10.46 4.28 -13.91
C ILE A 31 11.38 5.06 -14.85
N GLY A 32 10.82 5.77 -15.84
CA GLY A 32 11.59 6.36 -16.93
C GLY A 32 12.39 7.60 -16.54
N ALA A 33 11.97 8.34 -15.53
CA ALA A 33 12.62 9.57 -15.07
C ALA A 33 13.05 9.53 -13.60
N GLY A 34 12.71 8.46 -12.87
CA GLY A 34 13.13 8.26 -11.48
C GLY A 34 14.26 7.25 -11.31
N LEU A 35 14.45 6.33 -12.27
CA LEU A 35 15.50 5.31 -12.20
C LEU A 35 16.67 5.62 -13.13
N ASP A 36 17.88 5.33 -12.66
CA ASP A 36 19.11 5.38 -13.42
C ASP A 36 19.51 3.98 -13.92
N ALA A 37 19.08 3.67 -15.14
CA ALA A 37 19.45 2.42 -15.82
C ALA A 37 20.97 2.28 -16.04
N ALA A 38 21.72 3.40 -16.16
CA ALA A 38 23.17 3.38 -16.31
C ALA A 38 23.86 3.05 -14.97
N ALA A 39 23.24 3.38 -13.84
CA ALA A 39 23.64 2.92 -12.51
C ALA A 39 23.19 1.46 -12.21
N GLY A 40 22.52 0.80 -13.17
CA GLY A 40 22.08 -0.58 -13.03
C GLY A 40 20.73 -0.76 -12.35
N GLU A 41 19.97 0.32 -12.14
CA GLU A 41 18.63 0.22 -11.56
C GLU A 41 17.67 -0.45 -12.54
N ARG A 42 16.95 -1.46 -12.05
CA ARG A 42 16.05 -2.29 -12.84
C ARG A 42 14.69 -2.41 -12.17
N ALA A 43 13.65 -2.12 -12.94
CA ALA A 43 12.27 -2.23 -12.49
C ALA A 43 11.67 -3.60 -12.87
N HIS A 44 10.94 -4.19 -11.92
CA HIS A 44 9.95 -5.23 -12.17
C HIS A 44 8.57 -4.70 -11.80
N VAL A 45 7.56 -4.99 -12.61
CA VAL A 45 6.21 -4.45 -12.46
C VAL A 45 5.19 -5.58 -12.42
N PHE A 46 4.42 -5.65 -11.34
CA PHE A 46 3.21 -6.45 -11.25
C PHE A 46 1.99 -5.60 -11.58
N LEU A 47 1.30 -5.97 -12.65
CA LEU A 47 0.01 -5.41 -13.05
C LEU A 47 -1.12 -6.37 -12.66
N PRO A 48 -2.29 -5.87 -12.23
CA PRO A 48 -3.41 -6.72 -11.89
C PRO A 48 -3.96 -7.41 -13.15
N ALA A 49 -4.22 -8.71 -13.06
CA ALA A 49 -4.81 -9.49 -14.15
C ALA A 49 -6.29 -9.11 -14.42
N GLY A 50 -6.98 -8.55 -13.42
CA GLY A 50 -8.37 -8.10 -13.52
C GLY A 50 -8.56 -6.83 -14.34
N GLU A 51 -7.49 -6.09 -14.65
CA GLU A 51 -7.55 -4.90 -15.49
C GLU A 51 -7.08 -5.18 -16.93
N PRO A 52 -7.75 -4.58 -17.94
CA PRO A 52 -7.30 -4.66 -19.32
C PRO A 52 -5.92 -4.02 -19.47
N ALA A 53 -5.14 -4.53 -20.43
CA ALA A 53 -3.89 -3.88 -20.83
C ALA A 53 -4.16 -2.44 -21.31
N GLN A 54 -3.25 -1.53 -21.00
CA GLN A 54 -3.31 -0.13 -21.40
C GLN A 54 -2.09 0.21 -22.26
N GLU A 55 -2.22 1.22 -23.12
CA GLU A 55 -1.12 1.71 -23.96
C GLU A 55 0.11 2.14 -23.12
N ALA A 56 -0.11 2.60 -21.89
CA ALA A 56 0.96 2.95 -20.96
C ALA A 56 1.76 1.73 -20.47
N ASP A 57 1.19 0.52 -20.49
CA ASP A 57 1.89 -0.71 -20.06
C ASP A 57 3.04 -1.04 -21.02
N GLU A 58 2.91 -0.69 -22.31
CA GLU A 58 3.97 -0.84 -23.30
C GLU A 58 5.08 0.21 -23.14
N LYS A 59 4.82 1.26 -22.35
CA LYS A 59 5.71 2.41 -22.18
C LYS A 59 6.54 2.33 -20.90
N THR A 60 6.42 1.29 -20.08
CA THR A 60 7.21 1.09 -18.85
C THR A 60 8.71 0.84 -19.10
N GLY A 61 9.19 1.07 -20.33
CA GLY A 61 10.61 1.11 -20.67
C GLY A 61 11.27 -0.26 -20.58
N ALA A 62 12.44 -0.30 -19.93
CA ALA A 62 13.20 -1.54 -19.72
C ALA A 62 12.66 -2.43 -18.58
N ALA A 63 11.52 -2.05 -17.98
CA ALA A 63 10.93 -2.83 -16.91
C ALA A 63 10.44 -4.19 -17.42
N THR A 64 10.64 -5.23 -16.60
CA THR A 64 9.96 -6.51 -16.81
C THR A 64 8.56 -6.42 -16.23
N VAL A 65 7.57 -6.93 -16.96
CA VAL A 65 6.14 -6.81 -16.58
C VAL A 65 5.56 -8.22 -16.40
N ALA A 66 4.98 -8.46 -15.23
CA ALA A 66 4.25 -9.66 -14.89
C ALA A 66 2.79 -9.33 -14.50
N ARG A 67 1.93 -10.34 -14.54
CA ARG A 67 0.54 -10.24 -14.10
C ARG A 67 0.39 -10.90 -12.73
N MET A 68 -0.33 -10.23 -11.84
CA MET A 68 -0.71 -10.77 -10.54
C MET A 68 -2.22 -10.94 -10.43
N ARG A 69 -2.67 -11.88 -9.60
CA ARG A 69 -4.09 -12.15 -9.36
C ARG A 69 -4.39 -12.05 -7.87
N TRP A 70 -5.47 -11.36 -7.55
CA TRP A 70 -6.05 -11.37 -6.22
C TRP A 70 -7.11 -12.46 -6.14
N ASP A 71 -7.11 -13.20 -5.03
CA ASP A 71 -8.16 -14.14 -4.70
C ASP A 71 -8.94 -13.59 -3.51
N ALA A 72 -10.18 -13.17 -3.76
CA ALA A 72 -11.00 -12.52 -2.75
C ALA A 72 -11.46 -13.50 -1.66
N ASP A 73 -11.65 -14.79 -2.00
CA ASP A 73 -12.08 -15.82 -1.06
C ASP A 73 -10.93 -16.19 -0.11
N LEU A 74 -9.72 -16.33 -0.66
CA LEU A 74 -8.52 -16.61 0.11
C LEU A 74 -7.88 -15.37 0.72
N ARG A 75 -8.33 -14.17 0.34
CA ARG A 75 -7.73 -12.86 0.71
C ARG A 75 -6.21 -12.87 0.50
N ALA A 76 -5.80 -13.38 -0.66
CA ALA A 76 -4.40 -13.65 -0.96
C ALA A 76 -3.98 -13.08 -2.32
N LEU A 77 -2.72 -12.63 -2.38
CA LEU A 77 -2.05 -12.26 -3.61
C LEU A 77 -1.33 -13.47 -4.22
N PHE A 78 -1.59 -13.73 -5.50
CA PHE A 78 -0.88 -14.72 -6.30
C PHE A 78 -0.04 -14.02 -7.37
N ALA A 79 1.27 -14.09 -7.21
CA ALA A 79 2.28 -13.62 -8.15
C ALA A 79 3.57 -14.43 -7.95
N ASP A 80 4.33 -14.62 -9.03
CA ASP A 80 5.68 -15.20 -8.94
C ASP A 80 6.62 -14.26 -8.16
N ALA A 81 7.72 -14.80 -7.66
CA ALA A 81 8.78 -13.99 -7.07
C ALA A 81 9.33 -12.98 -8.10
N PRO A 82 9.63 -11.73 -7.71
CA PRO A 82 10.30 -10.80 -8.60
C PRO A 82 11.70 -11.34 -8.99
N PRO A 83 12.20 -11.02 -10.20
CA PRO A 83 13.54 -11.42 -10.61
C PRO A 83 14.61 -10.85 -9.67
N THR A 84 15.62 -11.66 -9.33
CA THR A 84 16.70 -11.28 -8.40
C THR A 84 17.51 -10.05 -8.86
N GLU A 85 17.54 -9.78 -10.16
CA GLU A 85 18.24 -8.65 -10.76
C GLU A 85 17.46 -7.34 -10.75
N ALA A 86 16.17 -7.37 -10.38
CA ALA A 86 15.38 -6.16 -10.20
C ALA A 86 15.81 -5.47 -8.91
N THR A 87 16.04 -4.17 -8.96
CA THR A 87 16.34 -3.36 -7.78
C THR A 87 15.08 -2.67 -7.23
N HIS A 88 14.08 -2.45 -8.10
CA HIS A 88 12.81 -1.81 -7.76
C HIS A 88 11.66 -2.71 -8.22
N VAL A 89 10.71 -2.99 -7.34
CA VAL A 89 9.50 -3.77 -7.62
C VAL A 89 8.29 -2.87 -7.46
N PHE A 90 7.48 -2.72 -8.50
CA PHE A 90 6.25 -1.94 -8.47
C PHE A 90 5.05 -2.88 -8.52
N ILE A 91 4.16 -2.76 -7.54
CA ILE A 91 2.92 -3.53 -7.44
C ILE A 91 1.76 -2.56 -7.61
N VAL A 92 1.06 -2.63 -8.73
CA VAL A 92 -0.10 -1.76 -8.94
C VAL A 92 -1.38 -2.50 -8.63
N PHE A 93 -2.09 -2.06 -7.61
CA PHE A 93 -3.32 -2.73 -7.17
C PHE A 93 -4.41 -2.66 -8.24
N ASP A 94 -5.36 -3.59 -8.17
CA ASP A 94 -6.56 -3.53 -8.97
C ASP A 94 -7.45 -2.40 -8.43
N GLY A 95 -7.76 -1.43 -9.30
CA GLY A 95 -8.55 -0.26 -8.92
C GLY A 95 -10.04 -0.57 -8.77
N LEU A 96 -10.50 -1.72 -9.24
CA LEU A 96 -11.89 -2.16 -9.13
C LEU A 96 -12.17 -2.94 -7.84
N LEU A 97 -11.13 -3.27 -7.07
CA LEU A 97 -11.23 -4.02 -5.82
C LEU A 97 -11.09 -3.11 -4.61
N ASP A 98 -11.43 -3.64 -3.44
CA ASP A 98 -11.22 -2.95 -2.17
C ASP A 98 -9.71 -2.76 -1.92
N PRO A 99 -9.24 -1.52 -1.67
CA PRO A 99 -7.82 -1.26 -1.48
C PRO A 99 -7.30 -1.85 -0.16
N VAL A 100 -8.12 -1.92 0.87
CA VAL A 100 -7.75 -2.43 2.20
C VAL A 100 -7.57 -3.93 2.18
N ASP A 101 -8.46 -4.66 1.50
CA ASP A 101 -8.31 -6.12 1.36
C ASP A 101 -7.05 -6.47 0.55
N GLN A 102 -6.68 -5.67 -0.45
CA GLN A 102 -5.43 -5.85 -1.19
C GLN A 102 -4.19 -5.50 -0.34
N ILE A 103 -4.27 -4.46 0.51
CA ILE A 103 -3.19 -4.11 1.46
C ILE A 103 -2.97 -5.26 2.45
N GLU A 104 -4.03 -5.83 2.98
CA GLU A 104 -3.94 -6.97 3.88
C GLU A 104 -3.35 -8.20 3.18
N ALA A 105 -3.78 -8.46 1.94
CA ALA A 105 -3.34 -9.62 1.16
C ALA A 105 -1.89 -9.51 0.66
N VAL A 106 -1.32 -8.30 0.53
CA VAL A 106 0.07 -8.13 0.06
C VAL A 106 1.10 -8.43 1.16
N LYS A 107 0.79 -8.18 2.45
CA LYS A 107 1.76 -8.39 3.55
C LYS A 107 2.28 -9.84 3.63
N PRO A 108 1.42 -10.89 3.59
CA PRO A 108 1.90 -12.28 3.58
C PRO A 108 2.73 -12.62 2.34
N TRP A 109 2.37 -12.08 1.17
CA TRP A 109 3.14 -12.31 -0.07
C TRP A 109 4.53 -11.67 0.02
N LEU A 110 4.65 -10.47 0.59
CA LEU A 110 5.94 -9.82 0.83
C LEU A 110 6.81 -10.65 1.78
N ALA A 111 6.22 -11.11 2.90
CA ALA A 111 6.92 -11.93 3.88
C ALA A 111 7.44 -13.24 3.27
N ALA A 112 6.63 -13.92 2.45
CA ALA A 112 7.02 -15.17 1.76
C ALA A 112 8.21 -15.00 0.78
N HIS A 113 8.51 -13.77 0.38
CA HIS A 113 9.61 -13.43 -0.52
C HIS A 113 10.69 -12.58 0.15
N GLU A 114 10.64 -12.42 1.48
CA GLU A 114 11.59 -11.61 2.27
C GLU A 114 11.68 -10.14 1.80
N LEU A 115 10.56 -9.60 1.31
CA LEU A 115 10.44 -8.24 0.80
C LEU A 115 9.82 -7.30 1.83
N LYS A 116 10.16 -6.02 1.75
CA LYS A 116 9.59 -4.96 2.60
C LYS A 116 9.08 -3.80 1.76
N VAL A 117 7.98 -3.20 2.18
CA VAL A 117 7.41 -2.02 1.50
C VAL A 117 8.30 -0.81 1.73
N SER A 118 8.85 -0.27 0.64
CA SER A 118 9.59 0.98 0.64
C SER A 118 8.67 2.19 0.64
N ARG A 119 7.69 2.24 -0.27
CA ARG A 119 6.62 3.26 -0.25
C ARG A 119 5.30 2.78 -0.87
N ILE A 120 4.23 3.45 -0.48
CA ILE A 120 2.88 3.31 -1.01
C ILE A 120 2.45 4.65 -1.61
N PHE A 121 2.03 4.61 -2.85
CA PHE A 121 1.50 5.73 -3.60
C PHE A 121 -0.01 5.60 -3.75
N THR A 122 -0.75 6.69 -3.60
CA THR A 122 -2.11 6.79 -4.12
C THR A 122 -2.14 7.77 -5.28
N VAL A 123 -2.48 7.30 -6.47
CA VAL A 123 -2.80 8.19 -7.60
C VAL A 123 -4.28 8.51 -7.56
N LEU A 124 -4.59 9.70 -7.04
CA LEU A 124 -5.95 10.16 -6.79
C LEU A 124 -6.57 10.75 -8.06
N HIS A 125 -7.79 10.30 -8.38
CA HIS A 125 -8.57 10.82 -9.50
C HIS A 125 -9.45 12.00 -9.02
N CYS A 126 -8.94 13.24 -9.12
CA CYS A 126 -9.58 14.40 -8.50
C CYS A 126 -11.02 14.63 -8.99
N GLN A 127 -11.27 14.53 -10.30
CA GLN A 127 -12.64 14.65 -10.83
C GLN A 127 -13.61 13.60 -10.27
N LEU A 128 -13.16 12.35 -10.10
CA LEU A 128 -14.01 11.28 -9.60
C LEU A 128 -14.36 11.52 -8.14
N ALA A 129 -13.37 11.91 -7.34
CA ALA A 129 -13.54 12.27 -5.93
C ALA A 129 -14.44 13.51 -5.74
N GLU A 130 -14.27 14.55 -6.56
CA GLU A 130 -15.09 15.77 -6.49
C GLU A 130 -16.56 15.49 -6.87
N LYS A 131 -16.79 14.73 -7.95
CA LYS A 131 -18.14 14.42 -8.44
C LYS A 131 -18.90 13.46 -7.52
N ASN A 132 -18.19 12.61 -6.79
CA ASN A 132 -18.77 11.55 -5.97
C ASN A 132 -18.27 11.63 -4.52
N PRO A 133 -18.77 12.56 -3.70
CA PRO A 133 -18.37 12.68 -2.30
C PRO A 133 -18.56 11.41 -1.47
N ALA A 134 -19.48 10.52 -1.89
CA ALA A 134 -19.68 9.21 -1.28
C ALA A 134 -18.43 8.30 -1.34
N LEU A 135 -17.50 8.53 -2.28
CA LEU A 135 -16.23 7.82 -2.38
C LEU A 135 -15.16 8.34 -1.39
N LYS A 136 -15.45 9.36 -0.59
CA LYS A 136 -14.47 9.90 0.37
C LYS A 136 -13.88 8.80 1.27
N PRO A 137 -14.65 7.87 1.87
CA PRO A 137 -14.09 6.81 2.69
C PRO A 137 -13.11 5.90 1.93
N TRP A 138 -13.38 5.64 0.64
CA TRP A 138 -12.49 4.84 -0.21
C TRP A 138 -11.14 5.54 -0.42
N PHE A 139 -11.17 6.84 -0.73
CA PHE A 139 -9.94 7.64 -0.86
C PHE A 139 -9.22 7.84 0.47
N ASP A 140 -9.95 8.04 1.57
CA ASP A 140 -9.38 8.15 2.92
C ASP A 140 -8.61 6.87 3.30
N ALA A 141 -9.15 5.69 2.98
CA ALA A 141 -8.47 4.42 3.16
C ALA A 141 -7.18 4.35 2.35
N CYS A 142 -7.21 4.73 1.07
CA CYS A 142 -5.99 4.79 0.26
C CYS A 142 -4.94 5.75 0.85
N VAL A 143 -5.35 6.96 1.27
CA VAL A 143 -4.46 7.95 1.88
C VAL A 143 -3.85 7.44 3.19
N HIS A 144 -4.63 6.74 4.02
CA HIS A 144 -4.19 6.22 5.31
C HIS A 144 -2.94 5.33 5.21
N PHE A 145 -2.91 4.45 4.21
CA PHE A 145 -1.76 3.57 3.94
C PHE A 145 -0.66 4.22 3.10
N SER A 146 -0.89 5.42 2.55
CA SER A 146 0.03 6.01 1.56
C SER A 146 1.11 6.88 2.17
N ASP A 147 2.31 6.76 1.64
CA ASP A 147 3.42 7.66 1.89
C ASP A 147 3.32 8.92 1.01
N ILE A 148 2.72 8.78 -0.18
CA ILE A 148 2.58 9.85 -1.18
C ILE A 148 1.19 9.79 -1.83
N VAL A 149 0.50 10.92 -1.90
CA VAL A 149 -0.73 11.12 -2.68
C VAL A 149 -0.45 12.00 -3.88
N LEU A 150 -0.69 11.45 -5.07
CA LEU A 150 -0.50 12.10 -6.35
C LEU A 150 -1.85 12.56 -6.90
N LEU A 151 -2.09 13.87 -6.86
CA LEU A 151 -3.33 14.50 -7.32
C LEU A 151 -3.33 14.61 -8.85
N ASN A 152 -4.07 13.72 -9.52
CA ASN A 152 -4.17 13.64 -10.97
C ASN A 152 -5.62 13.83 -11.46
N ARG A 153 -5.82 13.95 -12.78
CA ARG A 153 -7.14 14.16 -13.41
C ARG A 153 -7.90 15.31 -12.75
N ARG A 154 -7.24 16.46 -12.64
CA ARG A 154 -7.70 17.66 -11.93
C ARG A 154 -8.25 18.74 -12.85
N GLU A 155 -8.22 18.51 -14.16
CA GLU A 155 -8.79 19.42 -15.14
C GLU A 155 -10.29 19.61 -14.88
N GLY A 156 -10.74 20.86 -14.81
CA GLY A 156 -12.13 21.20 -14.48
C GLY A 156 -12.52 21.08 -12.99
N VAL A 157 -11.63 20.61 -12.12
CA VAL A 157 -11.86 20.55 -10.67
C VAL A 157 -11.64 21.93 -10.05
N ALA A 158 -12.50 22.33 -9.12
CA ALA A 158 -12.37 23.63 -8.47
C ALA A 158 -11.10 23.70 -7.59
N ASN A 159 -10.32 24.77 -7.73
CA ASN A 159 -9.13 24.98 -6.88
C ASN A 159 -9.45 24.99 -5.38
N LYS A 160 -10.64 25.51 -5.02
CA LYS A 160 -11.14 25.48 -3.64
C LYS A 160 -11.30 24.03 -3.15
N TRP A 161 -11.90 23.16 -3.97
CA TRP A 161 -12.08 21.75 -3.61
C TRP A 161 -10.72 21.06 -3.39
N LEU A 162 -9.74 21.28 -4.27
CA LEU A 162 -8.39 20.74 -4.11
C LEU A 162 -7.72 21.21 -2.80
N SER A 163 -7.90 22.50 -2.47
CA SER A 163 -7.36 23.07 -1.24
C SER A 163 -8.04 22.49 0.00
N ASP A 164 -9.37 22.38 -0.01
CA ASP A 164 -10.14 21.84 1.11
C ASP A 164 -9.83 20.34 1.32
N PHE A 165 -9.72 19.59 0.22
CA PHE A 165 -9.38 18.17 0.24
C PHE A 165 -8.00 17.94 0.89
N ARG A 166 -6.97 18.66 0.45
CA ARG A 166 -5.63 18.55 1.04
C ARG A 166 -5.60 19.07 2.49
N GLY A 167 -6.25 20.21 2.74
CA GLY A 167 -6.33 20.83 4.07
C GLY A 167 -6.89 19.88 5.13
N THR A 168 -7.85 19.02 4.76
CA THR A 168 -8.40 18.00 5.67
C THR A 168 -7.32 17.07 6.24
N TYR A 169 -6.31 16.70 5.45
CA TYR A 169 -5.23 15.81 5.90
C TYR A 169 -4.07 16.58 6.54
N GLU A 170 -3.83 17.82 6.10
CA GLU A 170 -2.87 18.74 6.76
C GLU A 170 -3.30 19.04 8.20
N ASP A 171 -4.60 19.29 8.43
CA ASP A 171 -5.19 19.54 9.76
C ASP A 171 -5.11 18.32 10.67
N GLN A 172 -5.10 17.11 10.09
CA GLN A 172 -4.87 15.85 10.81
C GLN A 172 -3.38 15.54 11.02
N HIS A 173 -2.48 16.43 10.57
CA HIS A 173 -1.03 16.27 10.65
C HIS A 173 -0.52 14.95 10.06
N ILE A 174 -1.18 14.47 8.98
CA ILE A 174 -0.76 13.23 8.33
C ILE A 174 0.61 13.44 7.66
N PRO A 175 1.60 12.55 7.87
CA PRO A 175 2.98 12.71 7.38
C PRO A 175 3.13 12.58 5.85
N CYS A 176 2.07 12.16 5.16
CA CYS A 176 2.01 11.86 3.74
C CYS A 176 2.30 13.09 2.85
N LEU A 177 3.03 12.90 1.75
CA LEU A 177 3.30 13.97 0.79
C LEU A 177 2.15 14.11 -0.22
N PHE A 178 1.72 15.34 -0.48
CA PHE A 178 0.74 15.63 -1.53
C PHE A 178 1.41 16.37 -2.69
N GLU A 179 1.43 15.75 -3.87
CA GLU A 179 2.05 16.30 -5.08
C GLU A 179 1.08 16.33 -6.25
N PHE A 180 1.25 17.30 -7.15
CA PHE A 180 0.43 17.39 -8.35
C PHE A 180 1.02 16.60 -9.51
N VAL A 181 0.16 15.89 -10.23
CA VAL A 181 0.51 15.28 -11.51
C VAL A 181 0.14 16.24 -12.64
N LYS A 182 1.02 16.35 -13.64
CA LYS A 182 0.78 17.13 -14.85
C LYS A 182 1.11 16.29 -16.07
N ALA A 183 0.10 16.01 -16.90
CA ALA A 183 0.23 15.19 -18.11
C ALA A 183 0.90 13.83 -17.84
N GLY A 184 0.46 13.14 -16.78
CA GLY A 184 1.00 11.84 -16.37
C GLY A 184 2.34 11.90 -15.63
N LYS A 185 2.92 13.09 -15.42
CA LYS A 185 4.25 13.26 -14.85
C LYS A 185 4.25 13.92 -13.48
N VAL A 186 5.16 13.50 -12.63
CA VAL A 186 5.46 14.12 -11.33
C VAL A 186 6.65 15.06 -11.44
N LYS A 187 6.79 16.00 -10.51
CA LYS A 187 7.83 17.04 -10.58
C LYS A 187 9.24 16.49 -10.39
N ASN A 188 9.40 15.54 -9.45
CA ASN A 188 10.69 14.93 -9.13
C ASN A 188 10.51 13.44 -8.83
N PRO A 189 10.50 12.59 -9.87
CA PRO A 189 10.28 11.14 -9.72
C PRO A 189 11.30 10.46 -8.80
N ALA A 190 12.58 10.79 -8.94
CA ALA A 190 13.65 10.18 -8.13
C ALA A 190 13.47 10.46 -6.62
N MET A 191 13.10 11.69 -6.25
CA MET A 191 12.81 12.03 -4.84
C MET A 191 11.62 11.25 -4.29
N LEU A 192 10.63 10.95 -5.12
CA LEU A 192 9.48 10.16 -4.68
C LEU A 192 9.83 8.67 -4.50
N LEU A 193 10.91 8.18 -5.11
CA LEU A 193 11.37 6.80 -4.96
C LEU A 193 12.33 6.58 -3.79
N ASP A 194 12.91 7.64 -3.21
CA ASP A 194 13.74 7.56 -1.99
C ASP A 194 12.98 6.84 -0.87
N PRO A 195 13.45 5.73 -0.27
CA PRO A 195 12.62 4.84 0.57
C PRO A 195 12.42 5.34 2.02
N VAL A 196 11.75 6.48 2.21
CA VAL A 196 11.44 7.04 3.54
C VAL A 196 9.95 6.93 3.85
N ALA A 197 9.52 6.04 4.74
CA ALA A 197 8.11 5.93 5.12
C ALA A 197 7.54 7.27 5.65
N ARG A 198 6.32 7.59 5.23
CA ARG A 198 5.51 8.79 5.51
C ARG A 198 4.02 8.49 5.63
N ARG A 199 3.64 7.22 5.72
CA ARG A 199 2.27 6.74 5.94
C ARG A 199 1.86 6.87 7.40
N LEU A 200 0.54 6.93 7.63
CA LEU A 200 -0.02 6.93 8.98
C LEU A 200 -0.07 5.51 9.56
N SER A 201 -0.46 4.54 8.73
CA SER A 201 -0.51 3.13 9.11
C SER A 201 0.89 2.58 9.40
N GLN A 202 1.01 1.86 10.51
CA GLN A 202 2.20 1.09 10.88
C GLN A 202 2.10 -0.38 10.43
N TYR A 203 1.10 -0.74 9.63
CA TYR A 203 0.79 -2.13 9.29
C TYR A 203 1.96 -2.91 8.65
N PHE A 204 2.83 -2.23 7.91
CA PHE A 204 4.00 -2.82 7.25
C PHE A 204 5.31 -2.66 8.02
N ASP A 205 5.27 -1.98 9.16
CA ASP A 205 6.45 -1.76 9.99
C ASP A 205 6.61 -2.97 10.93
N GLU A 206 7.86 -3.26 11.32
CA GLU A 206 8.13 -4.36 12.25
C GLU A 206 7.51 -4.02 13.60
N SER A 207 6.65 -4.90 14.09
CA SER A 207 6.08 -4.79 15.42
C SER A 207 6.78 -5.76 16.37
N GLU A 208 6.97 -5.35 17.64
CA GLU A 208 7.46 -6.26 18.70
C GLU A 208 6.51 -7.45 18.93
N TRP A 209 5.31 -7.38 18.34
CA TRP A 209 4.27 -8.40 18.36
C TRP A 209 4.31 -9.35 17.16
N ASP A 210 5.08 -9.06 16.10
CA ASP A 210 5.09 -9.85 14.86
C ASP A 210 5.65 -11.28 15.06
N ASP A 211 6.57 -11.45 16.02
CA ASP A 211 7.14 -12.75 16.42
C ASP A 211 6.32 -13.46 17.51
N LEU A 212 5.29 -12.80 18.04
CA LEU A 212 4.40 -13.37 19.03
C LEU A 212 3.21 -14.01 18.32
N ASP A 213 3.18 -15.33 18.30
CA ASP A 213 2.03 -16.09 17.80
C ASP A 213 0.86 -15.96 18.80
N LEU A 214 0.15 -14.85 18.73
CA LEU A 214 -1.01 -14.55 19.58
C LEU A 214 -2.24 -15.38 19.21
N ASP A 215 -2.17 -16.17 18.13
CA ASP A 215 -3.19 -17.16 17.77
C ASP A 215 -2.98 -18.44 18.58
N GLY A 216 -3.52 -18.41 19.81
CA GLY A 216 -3.60 -19.59 20.67
C GLY A 216 -2.49 -19.74 21.71
N ILE A 217 -1.65 -18.72 21.93
CA ILE A 217 -0.68 -18.72 23.03
C ILE A 217 -1.11 -17.71 24.11
N GLU A 218 -1.38 -18.27 25.30
CA GLU A 218 -1.48 -17.58 26.58
C GLU A 218 -0.09 -17.07 27.00
N ILE A 219 0.10 -15.76 27.02
CA ILE A 219 1.29 -15.16 27.62
C ILE A 219 0.93 -14.85 29.07
N GLY A 220 1.42 -15.67 29.99
CA GLY A 220 1.32 -15.43 31.43
C GLY A 220 2.55 -14.69 31.94
N GLU A 221 2.36 -13.64 32.72
CA GLU A 221 3.40 -13.18 33.63
C GLU A 221 3.54 -14.21 34.76
N SER A 222 4.72 -14.83 34.88
CA SER A 222 5.02 -15.71 36.00
C SER A 222 5.39 -14.84 37.22
N GLU A 223 4.49 -14.74 38.20
CA GLU A 223 4.87 -14.25 39.54
C GLU A 223 5.37 -15.35 40.49
N ASP A 224 5.42 -16.62 40.06
CA ASP A 224 5.89 -17.73 40.88
C ASP A 224 7.14 -18.40 40.28
N GLU A 225 8.19 -18.54 41.10
CA GLU A 225 9.50 -19.17 40.75
C GLU A 225 9.42 -20.66 40.34
N ASP A 226 8.24 -21.27 40.35
CA ASP A 226 8.02 -22.67 39.97
C ASP A 226 6.89 -22.77 38.93
N GLY A 227 7.28 -22.74 37.64
CA GLY A 227 6.39 -22.66 36.48
C GLY A 227 5.49 -23.88 36.20
N GLU A 228 4.64 -24.26 37.14
CA GLU A 228 3.72 -25.41 36.99
C GLU A 228 2.22 -25.08 36.97
N ASN A 229 1.81 -23.81 37.07
CA ASN A 229 0.39 -23.45 36.89
C ASN A 229 0.21 -22.10 36.18
N ALA A 230 0.38 -22.08 34.86
CA ALA A 230 -0.12 -20.97 34.05
C ALA A 230 -1.66 -20.97 34.11
N VAL A 231 -2.27 -19.91 34.64
CA VAL A 231 -3.71 -19.70 34.59
C VAL A 231 -4.03 -18.89 33.32
N PRO A 232 -4.98 -19.33 32.48
CA PRO A 232 -5.41 -18.60 31.29
C PRO A 232 -5.81 -17.16 31.58
N ILE A 233 -5.12 -16.18 30.99
CA ILE A 233 -5.58 -14.78 30.95
C ILE A 233 -6.41 -14.60 29.68
N ASP A 234 -7.68 -14.26 29.84
CA ASP A 234 -8.56 -13.87 28.72
C ASP A 234 -7.94 -12.66 27.99
N LYS A 235 -7.94 -12.62 26.65
CA LYS A 235 -7.52 -11.42 25.88
C LYS A 235 -8.30 -10.16 26.30
N ASN A 236 -9.50 -10.33 26.84
CA ASN A 236 -10.30 -9.24 27.41
C ASN A 236 -9.79 -8.73 28.78
N ASN A 237 -8.81 -9.41 29.39
CA ASN A 237 -8.17 -9.06 30.66
C ASN A 237 -6.72 -8.56 30.51
N ILE A 238 -6.21 -8.48 29.27
CA ILE A 238 -4.95 -7.76 28.99
C ILE A 238 -5.25 -6.26 29.08
N ASP A 239 -4.41 -5.50 29.78
CA ASP A 239 -4.53 -4.05 29.85
C ASP A 239 -4.69 -3.50 28.42
N PRO A 240 -5.69 -2.65 28.12
CA PRO A 240 -5.84 -2.03 26.81
C PRO A 240 -4.56 -1.36 26.30
N ASP A 241 -3.68 -0.91 27.20
CA ASP A 241 -2.39 -0.29 26.87
C ASP A 241 -1.31 -1.34 26.47
N ASP A 242 -1.51 -2.62 26.78
CA ASP A 242 -0.62 -3.75 26.47
C ASP A 242 -1.12 -4.61 25.29
N GLN A 243 -2.11 -4.12 24.54
CA GLN A 243 -2.59 -4.78 23.32
C GLN A 243 -1.88 -4.22 22.09
N PRO A 244 -1.59 -5.06 21.07
CA PRO A 244 -1.05 -4.55 19.81
C PRO A 244 -2.03 -3.52 19.22
N PRO A 245 -1.53 -2.36 18.75
CA PRO A 245 -2.39 -1.34 18.18
C PRO A 245 -3.15 -1.91 16.98
N VAL A 246 -4.48 -1.81 17.02
CA VAL A 246 -5.34 -2.32 15.96
C VAL A 246 -5.37 -1.33 14.81
N GLU A 247 -4.96 -1.78 13.62
CA GLU A 247 -5.11 -1.02 12.39
C GLU A 247 -6.62 -0.83 12.08
N ILE A 248 -7.09 0.42 12.15
CA ILE A 248 -8.52 0.78 12.12
C ILE A 248 -9.25 0.30 10.85
N TYR A 249 -8.56 0.32 9.71
CA TYR A 249 -9.17 -0.15 8.45
C TYR A 249 -9.18 -1.68 8.37
N LEU A 250 -8.34 -2.36 9.16
CA LEU A 250 -8.28 -3.82 9.20
C LEU A 250 -9.20 -4.44 10.25
N GLU A 251 -9.74 -3.65 11.19
CA GLU A 251 -10.64 -4.13 12.24
C GLU A 251 -11.92 -4.79 11.67
N ARG A 252 -12.35 -5.90 12.28
CA ARG A 252 -13.54 -6.66 11.87
C ARG A 252 -14.52 -6.87 13.03
N ARG A 253 -15.81 -6.80 12.71
CA ARG A 253 -16.91 -7.14 13.63
C ARG A 253 -17.03 -8.65 13.82
N GLN A 254 -17.74 -9.07 14.87
CA GLN A 254 -18.19 -10.44 15.03
C GLN A 254 -19.04 -10.85 13.81
N GLY A 255 -18.51 -11.78 13.00
CA GLY A 255 -19.07 -12.12 11.68
C GLY A 255 -18.13 -11.83 10.50
N GLY A 256 -16.95 -11.26 10.74
CA GLY A 256 -15.86 -11.16 9.77
C GLY A 256 -15.97 -9.99 8.79
N ARG A 257 -16.98 -9.12 8.89
CA ARG A 257 -17.05 -7.87 8.10
C ARG A 257 -16.17 -6.79 8.71
N ARG A 258 -15.64 -5.89 7.88
CA ARG A 258 -14.87 -4.72 8.37
C ARG A 258 -15.75 -3.82 9.24
N VAL A 259 -15.15 -3.18 10.23
CA VAL A 259 -15.81 -2.13 11.02
C VAL A 259 -16.09 -0.91 10.14
N ILE A 260 -15.11 -0.53 9.33
CA ILE A 260 -15.21 0.51 8.29
C ILE A 260 -15.44 -0.19 6.95
N GLU A 261 -16.68 -0.15 6.45
CA GLU A 261 -17.03 -0.67 5.12
C GLU A 261 -16.83 0.43 4.07
N LEU A 262 -16.03 0.14 3.04
CA LEU A 262 -15.78 1.07 1.95
C LEU A 262 -16.89 0.98 0.89
N PRO A 263 -17.24 2.09 0.23
CA PRO A 263 -18.17 2.06 -0.89
C PRO A 263 -17.56 1.27 -2.05
N ASP A 264 -18.40 0.52 -2.77
CA ASP A 264 -17.98 -0.16 -3.99
C ASP A 264 -17.73 0.85 -5.10
N ILE A 265 -16.45 1.06 -5.44
CA ILE A 265 -16.04 2.04 -6.45
C ILE A 265 -16.66 1.77 -7.83
N ARG A 266 -16.99 0.51 -8.15
CA ARG A 266 -17.59 0.12 -9.44
C ARG A 266 -18.94 0.81 -9.69
N GLU A 267 -19.65 1.18 -8.63
CA GLU A 267 -20.93 1.88 -8.73
C GLU A 267 -20.79 3.32 -9.27
N TYR A 268 -19.57 3.87 -9.21
CA TYR A 268 -19.25 5.28 -9.50
C TYR A 268 -18.41 5.49 -10.76
N LEU A 269 -17.99 4.41 -11.44
CA LEU A 269 -17.16 4.47 -12.65
C LEU A 269 -17.98 4.51 -13.97
N LYS A 270 -19.20 5.04 -13.91
CA LYS A 270 -20.14 5.11 -15.05
C LYS A 270 -19.91 6.32 -15.94
#